data_AF-A0A0D3RV78-F1
#
_entry.id   AF-A0A0D3RV78-F1
#
_cell.length_a   1.000
_cell.length_b   1.000
_cell.length_c   1.000
_cell.angle_alpha   90.00
_cell.angle_beta   90.00
_cell.angle_gamma   90.00
#
_symmetry.space_group_name_H-M   'P 1'
#
loop_
_entity.id
_entity.type
_entity.pdbx_description
1 polymer ?
#
loop_
_entity_poly.entity_id
_entity_poly.type
_entity_poly.pdbx_seq_one_letter_code
_entity_poly.pdbx_strand_id
1 'polypeptide(L)'
;MEELKTLSVREFAKYLKSGERRSVLQQFQELEDFINRSNKKQSKKKQIKTHKRHLVIVPQMLDMTIGVHSGKGFEPIQIIPEMLGHRLGEFALTRARIKHGSAGVGATKGSKAKSKK
;
A
#
# COMPACT_ATOMS: atom_id res chain seq x y z
N MET A 1 -7.37 -1.15 21.09
CA MET A 1 -6.44 -1.63 20.03
C MET A 1 -6.78 -3.04 19.59
N GLU A 2 -6.87 -4.00 20.51
CA GLU A 2 -7.30 -5.38 20.19
C GLU A 2 -8.76 -5.45 19.69
N GLU A 3 -9.62 -4.56 20.19
CA GLU A 3 -11.01 -4.40 19.75
C GLU A 3 -11.17 -4.05 18.26
N LEU A 4 -10.16 -3.45 17.63
CA LEU A 4 -10.24 -3.15 16.20
C LEU A 4 -10.05 -4.40 15.35
N LYS A 5 -9.21 -5.35 15.81
CA LYS A 5 -8.92 -6.59 15.07
C LYS A 5 -10.11 -7.56 15.06
N THR A 6 -11.04 -7.43 16.01
CA THR A 6 -12.22 -8.30 16.13
C THR A 6 -13.38 -7.83 15.24
N LEU A 7 -13.37 -6.59 14.77
CA LEU A 7 -14.42 -6.05 13.91
C LEU A 7 -14.43 -6.72 12.54
N SER A 8 -15.63 -7.03 12.05
CA SER A 8 -15.80 -7.49 10.68
C SER A 8 -15.52 -6.36 9.68
N VAL A 9 -15.08 -6.72 8.49
CA VAL A 9 -14.82 -5.78 7.39
C VAL A 9 -16.06 -4.92 7.06
N ARG A 10 -17.26 -5.52 7.17
CA ARG A 10 -18.54 -4.85 6.89
C ARG A 10 -18.93 -3.85 7.98
N GLU A 11 -18.68 -4.17 9.24
CA GLU A 11 -18.90 -3.24 10.35
C GLU A 11 -17.93 -2.08 10.28
N PHE A 12 -16.66 -2.37 10.00
CA PHE A 12 -15.63 -1.35 9.81
C PHE A 12 -15.97 -0.38 8.66
N ALA A 13 -16.57 -0.89 7.57
CA ALA A 13 -16.96 -0.07 6.42
C ALA A 13 -17.99 1.03 6.75
N LYS A 14 -18.73 0.93 7.86
CA LYS A 14 -19.66 1.99 8.30
C LYS A 14 -18.94 3.25 8.78
N TYR A 15 -17.71 3.08 9.29
CA TYR A 15 -16.88 4.17 9.81
C TYR A 15 -15.96 4.79 8.74
N LEU A 16 -15.94 4.22 7.54
CA LEU A 16 -15.13 4.69 6.42
C LEU A 16 -15.80 5.84 5.67
N LYS A 17 -14.95 6.66 5.04
CA LYS A 17 -15.39 7.67 4.08
C LYS A 17 -16.00 7.01 2.84
N SER A 18 -16.89 7.74 2.15
CA SER A 18 -17.77 7.19 1.11
C SER A 18 -17.03 6.45 -0.01
N GLY A 19 -15.85 6.90 -0.41
CA GLY A 19 -15.09 6.29 -1.53
C GLY A 19 -14.50 4.94 -1.14
N GLU A 20 -13.96 4.89 0.07
CA GLU A 20 -13.35 3.74 0.72
C GLU A 20 -14.42 2.70 1.04
N ARG A 21 -15.56 3.13 1.61
CA ARG A 21 -16.74 2.29 1.85
C ARG A 21 -17.23 1.65 0.56
N ARG A 22 -17.39 2.42 -0.52
CA ARG A 22 -17.80 1.87 -1.83
C ARG A 22 -16.82 0.81 -2.32
N SER A 23 -15.51 1.08 -2.21
CA SER A 23 -14.47 0.14 -2.66
C SER A 23 -14.52 -1.17 -1.87
N VAL A 24 -14.62 -1.09 -0.54
CA VAL A 24 -14.69 -2.27 0.35
C VAL A 24 -15.94 -3.11 0.07
N LEU A 25 -17.09 -2.47 -0.15
CA LEU A 25 -18.33 -3.18 -0.45
C LEU A 25 -18.33 -3.83 -1.85
N GLN A 26 -17.78 -3.14 -2.86
CA GLN A 26 -17.74 -3.65 -4.24
C GLN A 26 -16.66 -4.73 -4.43
N GLN A 27 -15.50 -4.56 -3.81
CA GLN A 27 -14.34 -5.46 -3.98
C GLN A 27 -14.16 -6.38 -2.77
N PHE A 28 -15.25 -6.75 -2.12
CA PHE A 28 -15.23 -7.52 -0.87
C PHE A 28 -14.47 -8.84 -1.00
N GLN A 29 -14.79 -9.64 -2.03
CA GLN A 29 -14.15 -10.93 -2.27
C GLN A 29 -12.63 -10.79 -2.48
N GLU A 30 -12.23 -9.80 -3.27
CA GLU A 30 -10.83 -9.56 -3.59
C GLU A 30 -10.00 -9.21 -2.35
N LEU A 31 -10.61 -8.45 -1.43
CA LEU A 31 -10.02 -8.05 -0.17
C LEU A 31 -9.91 -9.23 0.79
N GLU A 32 -10.96 -10.05 0.94
CA GLU A 32 -10.91 -11.27 1.77
C GLU A 32 -9.87 -12.26 1.27
N ASP A 33 -9.82 -12.51 -0.05
CA ASP A 33 -8.82 -13.38 -0.67
C ASP A 33 -7.40 -12.89 -0.40
N PHE A 34 -7.20 -11.57 -0.43
CA PHE A 34 -5.91 -10.95 -0.13
C PHE A 34 -5.52 -11.14 1.34
N ILE A 35 -6.47 -10.96 2.27
CA ILE A 35 -6.24 -11.15 3.71
C ILE A 35 -5.90 -12.61 4.01
N ASN A 36 -6.69 -13.56 3.49
CA ASN A 36 -6.46 -15.00 3.64
C ASN A 36 -5.09 -15.41 3.10
N ARG A 37 -4.72 -14.90 1.92
CA ARG A 37 -3.38 -15.13 1.35
C ARG A 37 -2.26 -14.53 2.19
N SER A 38 -2.49 -13.35 2.76
CA SER A 38 -1.51 -12.65 3.60
C SER A 38 -1.28 -13.39 4.92
N ASN A 39 -2.35 -13.81 5.59
CA ASN A 39 -2.30 -14.65 6.80
C ASN A 39 -1.50 -15.95 6.56
N LYS A 40 -1.75 -16.63 5.44
CA LYS A 40 -1.03 -17.86 5.07
C LYS A 40 0.47 -17.63 4.79
N LYS A 41 0.85 -16.44 4.32
CA LYS A 41 2.26 -16.08 4.10
C LYS A 41 2.94 -15.69 5.40
N GLN A 42 2.24 -14.96 6.26
CA GLN A 42 2.73 -14.54 7.56
C GLN A 42 3.02 -15.73 8.48
N SER A 43 2.14 -16.73 8.51
CA SER A 43 2.40 -17.98 9.26
C SER A 43 3.66 -18.72 8.78
N LYS A 44 3.97 -18.63 7.49
CA LYS A 44 5.19 -19.20 6.89
C LYS A 44 6.40 -18.26 6.94
N LYS A 45 6.29 -17.12 7.64
CA LYS A 45 7.30 -16.04 7.70
C LYS A 45 7.80 -15.58 6.32
N LYS A 46 6.95 -15.69 5.29
CA LYS A 46 7.28 -15.26 3.92
C LYS A 46 6.87 -13.81 3.70
N GLN A 47 7.67 -13.08 2.92
CA GLN A 47 7.35 -11.71 2.54
C GLN A 47 6.01 -11.64 1.78
N ILE A 48 5.11 -10.78 2.25
CA ILE A 48 3.85 -10.48 1.58
C ILE A 48 4.15 -9.41 0.52
N LYS A 49 4.01 -9.76 -0.77
CA LYS A 49 4.19 -8.84 -1.90
C LYS A 49 2.85 -8.65 -2.62
N THR A 50 2.54 -7.42 -3.01
CA THR A 50 1.30 -7.07 -3.71
C THR A 50 1.51 -6.02 -4.81
N HIS A 51 0.81 -6.21 -5.93
CA HIS A 51 0.64 -5.20 -6.97
C HIS A 51 -0.68 -4.41 -6.79
N LYS A 52 -1.56 -4.89 -5.92
CA LYS A 52 -2.89 -4.31 -5.71
C LYS A 52 -2.78 -3.08 -4.81
N ARG A 53 -2.50 -1.92 -5.44
CA ARG A 53 -2.34 -0.62 -4.76
C ARG A 53 -3.67 0.04 -4.35
N HIS A 54 -4.80 -0.42 -4.90
CA HIS A 54 -6.11 0.18 -4.68
C HIS A 54 -6.83 -0.36 -3.45
N LEU A 55 -6.35 -1.45 -2.84
CA LEU A 55 -6.97 -2.05 -1.66
C LEU A 55 -6.92 -1.09 -0.48
N VAL A 56 -8.03 -1.05 0.25
CA VAL A 56 -8.19 -0.28 1.49
C VAL A 56 -7.61 -1.08 2.66
N ILE A 57 -6.90 -0.40 3.56
CA ILE A 57 -6.34 -1.00 4.76
C ILE A 57 -7.47 -1.25 5.78
N VAL A 58 -7.59 -2.49 6.20
CA VAL A 58 -8.63 -3.00 7.09
C VAL A 58 -8.00 -3.51 8.39
N PRO A 59 -8.73 -3.51 9.54
CA PRO A 59 -8.14 -3.84 10.83
C PRO A 59 -7.45 -5.21 10.93
N GLN A 60 -7.87 -6.19 10.13
CA GLN A 60 -7.22 -7.50 10.07
C GLN A 60 -5.78 -7.45 9.53
N MET A 61 -5.40 -6.36 8.86
CA MET A 61 -4.07 -6.17 8.28
C MET A 61 -3.09 -5.45 9.22
N LEU A 62 -3.54 -5.08 10.43
CA LEU A 62 -2.69 -4.43 11.43
C LEU A 62 -1.50 -5.32 11.79
N ASP A 63 -0.34 -4.70 12.00
CA ASP A 63 0.93 -5.37 12.32
C ASP A 63 1.49 -6.29 11.21
N MET A 64 0.92 -6.24 10.01
CA MET A 64 1.49 -6.92 8.84
C MET A 64 2.52 -6.03 8.14
N THR A 65 3.64 -6.62 7.71
CA THR A 65 4.57 -5.98 6.76
C THR A 65 4.22 -6.38 5.34
N ILE A 66 3.76 -5.40 4.55
CA ILE A 66 3.33 -5.60 3.16
C ILE A 66 4.28 -4.87 2.21
N GLY A 67 4.86 -5.62 1.27
CA GLY A 67 5.60 -5.10 0.14
C GLY A 67 4.66 -4.60 -0.96
N VAL A 68 4.47 -3.29 -1.06
CA VAL A 68 3.63 -2.67 -2.09
C VAL A 68 4.47 -2.32 -3.32
N HIS A 69 4.00 -2.68 -4.51
CA HIS A 69 4.72 -2.38 -5.74
C HIS A 69 4.68 -0.87 -6.06
N SER A 70 5.85 -0.24 -6.23
CA SER A 70 5.99 1.17 -6.64
C SER A 70 6.23 1.37 -8.14
N GLY A 71 6.24 0.28 -8.93
CA GLY A 71 6.52 0.29 -10.38
C GLY A 71 7.95 -0.15 -10.73
N LYS A 72 8.89 -0.03 -9.78
CA LYS A 72 10.27 -0.52 -9.94
C LYS A 72 10.62 -1.63 -8.97
N GLY A 73 10.12 -1.55 -7.73
CA GLY A 73 10.38 -2.51 -6.68
C GLY A 73 9.16 -2.72 -5.80
N PHE A 74 9.35 -3.46 -4.69
CA PHE A 74 8.37 -3.60 -3.63
C PHE A 74 8.88 -2.88 -2.39
N GLU A 75 8.15 -1.88 -1.95
CA GLU A 75 8.47 -1.12 -0.74
C GLU A 75 7.80 -1.80 0.46
N PRO A 76 8.58 -2.28 1.45
CA PRO A 76 8.03 -2.90 2.65
C PRO A 76 7.44 -1.84 3.57
N ILE A 77 6.13 -1.91 3.79
CA ILE A 77 5.38 -1.00 4.67
C ILE A 77 4.83 -1.82 5.83
N GLN A 78 5.14 -1.41 7.05
CA GLN A 78 4.50 -1.93 8.26
C GLN A 78 3.22 -1.16 8.52
N ILE A 79 2.10 -1.86 8.65
CA ILE A 79 0.79 -1.23 8.80
C ILE A 79 0.58 -0.78 10.25
N ILE A 80 0.40 0.53 10.42
CA ILE A 80 0.12 1.21 11.68
C ILE A 80 -1.39 1.53 11.76
N PRO A 81 -2.03 1.60 12.94
CA PRO A 81 -3.46 1.91 13.08
C PRO A 81 -3.90 3.21 12.44
N GLU A 82 -3.03 4.22 12.40
CA GLU A 82 -3.31 5.51 11.76
C GLU A 82 -3.53 5.39 10.24
N MET A 83 -3.11 4.28 9.64
CA MET A 83 -3.27 3.99 8.21
C MET A 83 -4.63 3.35 7.88
N LEU A 84 -5.47 3.06 8.88
CA LEU A 84 -6.78 2.43 8.66
C LEU A 84 -7.69 3.30 7.79
N GLY A 85 -8.37 2.67 6.84
CA GLY A 85 -9.24 3.36 5.90
C GLY A 85 -8.53 4.04 4.72
N HIS A 86 -7.21 4.14 4.73
CA HIS A 86 -6.43 4.61 3.58
C HIS A 86 -6.16 3.47 2.57
N ARG A 87 -5.77 3.82 1.34
CA ARG A 87 -5.36 2.81 0.34
C ARG A 87 -3.88 2.48 0.45
N LEU A 88 -3.52 1.22 0.19
CA LEU A 88 -2.12 0.76 0.21
C LEU A 88 -1.19 1.59 -0.69
N GLY A 89 -1.71 2.08 -1.82
CA GLY A 89 -0.95 2.88 -2.77
C GLY A 89 -0.55 4.28 -2.26
N GLU A 90 -1.21 4.81 -1.23
CA GLU A 90 -0.87 6.13 -0.67
C GLU A 90 0.50 6.11 0.02
N PHE A 91 0.89 4.95 0.55
CA PHE A 91 2.12 4.78 1.32
C PHE A 91 3.35 4.39 0.48
N ALA A 92 3.16 4.02 -0.79
CA ALA A 92 4.24 3.65 -1.70
C ALA A 92 4.32 4.63 -2.86
N LEU A 93 5.31 5.52 -2.85
CA LEU A 93 5.48 6.58 -3.84
C LEU A 93 5.94 6.00 -5.19
N THR A 94 5.21 6.31 -6.26
CA THR A 94 5.55 5.83 -7.63
C THR A 94 6.63 6.66 -8.31
N ARG A 95 6.89 7.87 -7.79
CA ARG A 95 7.85 8.82 -8.36
C ARG A 95 8.79 9.33 -7.27
N ALA A 96 10.04 9.52 -7.64
CA ALA A 96 11.01 10.20 -6.77
C ALA A 96 10.65 11.69 -6.65
N ARG A 97 10.88 12.28 -5.48
CA ARG A 97 10.78 13.73 -5.30
C ARG A 97 11.90 14.40 -6.08
N ILE A 98 11.53 15.23 -7.05
CA ILE A 98 12.49 16.05 -7.80
C ILE A 98 12.84 17.25 -6.94
N LYS A 99 14.13 17.48 -6.71
CA LYS A 99 14.65 18.71 -6.11
C LYS A 99 15.29 19.51 -7.24
N HIS A 100 14.86 20.75 -7.44
CA HIS A 100 15.55 21.68 -8.32
C HIS A 100 16.85 22.10 -7.62
N GLY A 101 18.00 21.81 -8.23
CA GLY A 101 19.30 22.27 -7.77
C GLY A 101 19.66 23.63 -8.37
N SER A 102 20.73 24.24 -7.89
CA SER A 102 21.36 25.37 -8.56
C SER A 102 21.91 24.93 -9.92
N ALA A 103 21.95 25.86 -10.89
CA ALA A 103 22.53 25.61 -12.19
C ALA A 103 23.98 25.11 -12.03
N GLY A 104 24.24 23.86 -12.45
CA GLY A 104 25.56 23.23 -12.38
C GLY A 104 25.71 22.08 -11.38
N VAL A 105 24.83 21.95 -10.37
CA VAL A 105 24.90 20.84 -9.39
C VAL A 105 23.81 19.79 -9.71
N GLY A 106 24.20 18.76 -10.45
CA GLY A 106 23.35 17.62 -10.79
C GLY A 106 23.35 17.27 -12.29
N ALA A 107 22.37 16.46 -12.71
CA ALA A 107 22.19 16.11 -14.13
C ALA A 107 21.63 17.31 -14.91
N THR A 108 22.52 18.16 -15.45
CA THR A 108 22.15 19.32 -16.29
C THR A 108 21.57 18.92 -17.64
N LYS A 109 21.82 17.68 -18.09
CA LYS A 109 21.29 17.12 -19.33
C LYS A 109 20.11 16.19 -19.05
N GLY A 110 19.00 16.40 -19.77
CA GLY A 110 17.83 15.52 -19.72
C GLY A 110 18.18 14.06 -20.03
N SER A 111 17.35 13.11 -19.57
CA SER A 111 17.58 11.67 -19.74
C SER A 111 17.83 11.25 -21.20
N LYS A 112 17.25 11.98 -22.16
CA LYS A 112 17.48 11.81 -23.61
C LYS A 112 18.97 11.90 -24.00
N ALA A 113 19.77 12.70 -23.29
CA ALA A 113 21.18 12.92 -23.58
C ALA A 113 22.14 11.99 -22.81
N LYS A 114 21.63 11.16 -21.89
CA LYS A 114 22.41 10.12 -21.19
C LYS A 114 22.46 8.78 -21.94
N SER A 115 21.68 8.62 -23.02
CA SER A 115 21.69 7.43 -23.87
C SER A 115 22.75 7.59 -24.97
N LYS A 116 24.00 7.28 -24.64
CA LYS A 116 25.04 6.77 -25.56
C LYS A 116 26.26 6.35 -24.74
N LYS A 117 26.35 5.05 -24.46
CA LYS A 117 27.60 4.32 -24.29
C LYS A 117 27.38 2.89 -24.75
#